data_AF-A0A926HBL9-F1
#
_entry.id   AF-A0A926HBL9-F1
#
_cell.length_a   1.000
_cell.length_b   1.000
_cell.length_c   1.000
_cell.angle_alpha   90.00
_cell.angle_beta   90.00
_cell.angle_gamma   90.00
#
_symmetry.space_group_name_H-M   'P 1'
#
loop_
_entity.id
_entity.type
_entity.pdbx_description
1 polymer ?
#
loop_
_entity_poly.entity_id
_entity_poly.type
_entity_poly.pdbx_seq_one_letter_code
_entity_poly.pdbx_strand_id
1 'polypeptide(L)'
;MSDKVTSTANTTAPTAFVGETREATQHETKLATEEAAQEGLEEGRNELNQRAIEDAREVKRETAREVARKSPAELRRESIKRSPGQILLLLLIFLIAFLIAAATGRPDILGFPSSREIPAQPLATPVLSGDGQGQVVGQAGPRIYEVAPVFRPYYDQFNGAQIFGRPISDVVIVKGRESQWFERARLEHWPENRGTLYEFQPALVGVEFTQGIPFPNQAFFVSNPQLVYSPITNHGVSERFYQFWRQNGGLDIFGWPISEELQEYLSTTGQVHTVQYFERGRLEFHPENAGTTSEIMIGLLGRALYLEDSQPNIISAAKPTPVPVP
;
A
#
# COMPACT_ATOMS: atom_id res chain seq x y z
N MET A 1 -6.31 -66.59 -61.64
CA MET A 1 -6.06 -65.22 -61.13
C MET A 1 -7.12 -64.93 -60.08
N SER A 2 -6.67 -64.93 -58.83
CA SER A 2 -7.25 -64.44 -57.57
C SER A 2 -8.23 -63.26 -57.68
N ASP A 3 -9.10 -62.93 -56.73
CA ASP A 3 -9.66 -63.49 -55.48
C ASP A 3 -10.84 -62.52 -55.15
N LYS A 4 -12.07 -63.00 -54.92
CA LYS A 4 -12.73 -63.24 -53.62
C LYS A 4 -13.46 -62.02 -52.99
N VAL A 5 -14.80 -62.14 -53.01
CA VAL A 5 -15.81 -61.83 -51.97
C VAL A 5 -16.07 -60.38 -51.52
N THR A 6 -17.34 -59.98 -51.57
CA THR A 6 -17.90 -58.98 -50.65
C THR A 6 -19.37 -59.32 -50.37
N SER A 7 -19.72 -59.45 -49.08
CA SER A 7 -21.09 -59.68 -48.59
C SER A 7 -21.35 -58.78 -47.38
N THR A 8 -22.50 -58.08 -47.43
CA THR A 8 -23.39 -57.66 -46.33
C THR A 8 -22.85 -56.83 -45.16
N ALA A 9 -23.43 -55.64 -44.90
CA ALA A 9 -24.52 -55.47 -43.92
C ALA A 9 -24.69 -54.00 -43.43
N ASN A 10 -25.95 -53.60 -43.34
CA ASN A 10 -26.64 -52.64 -42.46
C ASN A 10 -25.96 -51.38 -41.89
N THR A 11 -26.63 -50.27 -42.19
CA THR A 11 -26.58 -48.92 -41.64
C THR A 11 -27.02 -48.83 -40.18
N THR A 12 -26.14 -48.33 -39.32
CA THR A 12 -26.48 -47.69 -38.04
C THR A 12 -25.60 -46.45 -37.88
N ALA A 13 -26.20 -45.27 -37.79
CA ALA A 13 -25.48 -44.00 -37.58
C ALA A 13 -25.15 -43.81 -36.09
N PRO A 14 -23.97 -43.26 -35.72
CA PRO A 14 -23.74 -42.74 -34.38
C PRO A 14 -24.06 -41.24 -34.32
N THR A 15 -24.97 -40.89 -33.42
CA THR A 15 -25.15 -39.53 -32.89
C THR A 15 -24.34 -39.40 -31.61
N ALA A 16 -23.49 -38.38 -31.53
CA ALA A 16 -22.91 -37.71 -30.33
C ALA A 16 -21.39 -37.49 -30.45
N PHE A 17 -20.96 -36.23 -30.68
CA PHE A 17 -19.71 -35.62 -30.18
C PHE A 17 -19.56 -34.19 -30.78
N VAL A 18 -20.37 -33.21 -30.33
CA VAL A 18 -20.22 -31.79 -30.77
C VAL A 18 -20.34 -30.79 -29.60
N GLY A 19 -20.64 -31.24 -28.37
CA GLY A 19 -20.87 -30.35 -27.23
C GLY A 19 -19.60 -29.90 -26.49
N GLU A 20 -18.60 -30.77 -26.36
CA GLU A 20 -17.49 -30.59 -25.41
C GLU A 20 -16.36 -29.68 -25.93
N THR A 21 -16.20 -29.57 -27.25
CA THR A 21 -15.18 -28.69 -27.86
C THR A 21 -15.56 -27.22 -27.86
N ARG A 22 -16.85 -26.89 -27.78
CA ARG A 22 -17.33 -25.50 -27.91
C ARG A 22 -17.20 -24.71 -26.60
N GLU A 23 -17.37 -25.38 -25.45
CA GLU A 23 -17.21 -24.77 -24.12
C GLU A 23 -15.74 -24.53 -23.76
N ALA A 24 -14.83 -25.45 -24.13
CA ALA A 24 -13.39 -25.27 -23.93
C ALA A 24 -12.84 -24.06 -24.71
N THR A 25 -13.22 -23.91 -25.98
CA THR A 25 -12.80 -22.76 -26.81
C THR A 25 -13.40 -21.43 -26.33
N GLN A 26 -14.62 -21.42 -25.79
CA GLN A 26 -15.20 -20.22 -25.18
C GLN A 26 -14.52 -19.80 -23.88
N HIS A 27 -14.08 -20.78 -23.08
CA HIS A 27 -13.36 -20.49 -21.84
C HIS A 27 -11.94 -19.95 -22.12
N GLU A 28 -11.24 -20.51 -23.10
CA GLU A 28 -9.90 -20.02 -23.52
C GLU A 28 -9.96 -18.62 -24.15
N THR A 29 -10.96 -18.36 -24.99
CA THR A 29 -11.13 -17.03 -25.60
C THR A 29 -11.50 -15.97 -24.57
N LYS A 30 -12.29 -16.31 -23.55
CA LYS A 30 -12.60 -15.39 -22.45
C LYS A 30 -11.37 -15.09 -21.59
N LEU A 31 -10.57 -16.10 -21.26
CA LEU A 31 -9.34 -15.95 -20.47
C LEU A 31 -8.30 -15.07 -21.21
N ALA A 32 -8.10 -15.33 -22.51
CA ALA A 32 -7.18 -14.54 -23.33
C ALA A 32 -7.65 -13.09 -23.51
N THR A 33 -8.96 -12.85 -23.51
CA THR A 33 -9.52 -11.49 -23.59
C THR A 33 -9.34 -10.72 -22.28
N GLU A 34 -9.49 -11.38 -21.13
CA GLU A 34 -9.28 -10.79 -19.81
C GLU A 34 -7.78 -10.49 -19.57
N GLU A 35 -6.87 -11.37 -20.01
CA GLU A 35 -5.44 -11.17 -19.92
C GLU A 35 -4.96 -9.99 -20.78
N ALA A 36 -5.42 -9.91 -22.04
CA ALA A 36 -5.12 -8.77 -22.92
C ALA A 36 -5.70 -7.44 -22.40
N ALA A 37 -6.87 -7.49 -21.73
CA ALA A 37 -7.45 -6.31 -21.11
C ALA A 37 -6.65 -5.83 -19.88
N GLN A 38 -6.12 -6.77 -19.09
CA GLN A 38 -5.25 -6.44 -17.96
C GLN A 38 -3.91 -5.88 -18.44
N GLU A 39 -3.29 -6.48 -19.47
CA GLU A 39 -2.05 -5.99 -20.06
C GLU A 39 -2.21 -4.56 -20.59
N GLY A 40 -3.29 -4.27 -21.33
CA GLY A 40 -3.58 -2.92 -21.82
C GLY A 40 -3.82 -1.89 -20.70
N LEU A 41 -4.43 -2.29 -19.58
CA LEU A 41 -4.59 -1.42 -18.41
C LEU A 41 -3.26 -1.15 -17.70
N GLU A 42 -2.38 -2.15 -17.63
CA GLU A 42 -1.04 -1.99 -17.05
C GLU A 42 -0.14 -1.12 -17.92
N GLU A 43 -0.18 -1.28 -19.24
CA GLU A 43 0.53 -0.41 -20.19
C GLU A 43 0.07 1.04 -20.05
N GLY A 44 -1.25 1.28 -20.05
CA GLY A 44 -1.80 2.63 -19.86
C GLY A 44 -1.40 3.26 -18.52
N ARG A 45 -1.34 2.45 -17.45
CA ARG A 45 -0.88 2.90 -16.13
C ARG A 45 0.62 3.23 -16.12
N ASN A 46 1.44 2.42 -16.78
CA ASN A 46 2.88 2.64 -16.89
C ASN A 46 3.20 3.89 -17.71
N GLU A 47 2.49 4.13 -18.81
CA GLU A 47 2.62 5.36 -19.61
C GLU A 47 2.25 6.61 -18.81
N LEU A 48 1.15 6.57 -18.04
CA LEU A 48 0.73 7.67 -17.17
C LEU A 48 1.77 7.97 -16.09
N ASN A 49 2.32 6.93 -15.46
CA ASN A 49 3.40 7.07 -14.48
C ASN A 49 4.66 7.69 -15.09
N GLN A 50 5.03 7.26 -16.31
CA GLN A 50 6.22 7.75 -16.98
C GLN A 50 6.08 9.23 -17.40
N ARG A 51 4.90 9.62 -17.89
CA ARG A 51 4.57 11.03 -18.16
C ARG A 51 4.62 11.88 -16.89
N ALA A 52 4.02 11.41 -15.80
CA ALA A 52 4.06 12.12 -14.51
C ALA A 52 5.50 12.31 -14.00
N ILE A 53 6.39 11.34 -14.23
CA ILE A 53 7.82 11.44 -13.88
C ILE A 53 8.53 12.48 -14.75
N GLU A 54 8.22 12.57 -16.04
CA GLU A 54 8.79 13.58 -16.94
C GLU A 54 8.32 14.99 -16.58
N ASP A 55 7.04 15.16 -16.32
CA ASP A 55 6.45 16.43 -15.88
C ASP A 55 7.09 16.90 -14.56
N ALA A 56 7.25 15.98 -13.60
CA ALA A 56 7.92 16.29 -12.32
C ALA A 56 9.40 16.70 -12.51
N ARG A 57 10.10 16.10 -13.47
CA ARG A 57 11.48 16.47 -13.82
C ARG A 57 11.55 17.84 -14.47
N GLU A 58 10.60 18.17 -15.33
CA GLU A 58 10.51 19.49 -15.96
C GLU A 58 10.25 20.58 -14.92
N VAL A 59 9.24 20.40 -14.06
CA VAL A 59 8.94 21.32 -12.96
C VAL A 59 10.15 21.51 -12.04
N LYS A 60 10.86 20.42 -11.69
CA LYS A 60 12.06 20.49 -10.86
C LYS A 60 13.19 21.26 -11.55
N ARG A 61 13.37 21.10 -12.87
CA ARG A 61 14.36 21.85 -13.67
C ARG A 61 14.01 23.33 -13.77
N GLU A 62 12.73 23.65 -13.97
CA GLU A 62 12.25 25.03 -14.02
C GLU A 62 12.39 25.72 -12.66
N THR A 63 11.99 25.05 -11.60
CA THR A 63 12.16 25.54 -10.22
C THR A 63 13.63 25.77 -9.90
N ALA A 64 14.52 24.84 -10.28
CA ALA A 64 15.97 25.01 -10.09
C ALA A 64 16.53 26.19 -10.90
N ARG A 65 16.06 26.40 -12.13
CA ARG A 65 16.43 27.57 -12.95
C ARG A 65 15.92 28.88 -12.34
N GLU A 66 14.73 28.88 -11.75
CA GLU A 66 14.16 30.05 -11.10
C GLU A 66 14.88 30.39 -9.79
N VAL A 67 15.23 29.37 -8.99
CA VAL A 67 16.05 29.53 -7.79
C VAL A 67 17.45 30.03 -8.14
N ALA A 68 18.03 29.58 -9.26
CA ALA A 68 19.33 30.06 -9.74
C ALA A 68 19.31 31.52 -10.25
N ARG A 69 18.13 32.08 -10.59
CA ARG A 69 17.99 33.50 -10.98
C ARG A 69 17.83 34.44 -9.78
N LYS A 70 17.48 33.92 -8.60
CA LYS A 70 17.26 34.73 -7.38
C LYS A 70 18.58 34.90 -6.62
N SER A 71 18.84 36.10 -6.09
CA SER A 71 20.08 36.33 -5.35
C SER A 71 20.09 35.56 -4.01
N PRO A 72 21.24 35.12 -3.50
CA PRO A 72 21.33 34.40 -2.22
C PRO A 72 20.81 35.18 -1.00
N ALA A 73 20.67 36.51 -1.12
CA ALA A 73 20.10 37.38 -0.09
C ALA A 73 18.57 37.44 -0.16
N GLU A 74 17.98 37.34 -1.34
CA GLU A 74 16.52 37.26 -1.53
C GLU A 74 15.99 35.88 -1.12
N LEU A 75 16.71 34.81 -1.48
CA LEU A 75 16.40 33.44 -1.03
C LEU A 75 16.41 33.34 0.50
N ARG A 76 17.34 34.03 1.18
CA ARG A 76 17.42 34.10 2.65
C ARG A 76 16.27 34.88 3.29
N ARG A 77 15.78 35.94 2.65
CA ARG A 77 14.64 36.73 3.17
C ARG A 77 13.31 35.98 3.04
N GLU A 78 13.15 35.22 1.95
CA GLU A 78 11.96 34.39 1.73
C GLU A 78 11.97 33.14 2.62
N SER A 79 13.14 32.50 2.80
CA SER A 79 13.28 31.29 3.63
C SER A 79 13.09 31.50 5.13
N ILE A 80 13.23 32.75 5.61
CA ILE A 80 12.98 33.09 7.03
C ILE A 80 11.48 33.12 7.37
N LYS A 81 10.58 33.08 6.38
CA LYS A 81 9.13 33.17 6.61
C LYS A 81 8.31 31.90 6.42
N ARG A 82 8.83 30.80 5.88
CA ARG A 82 8.17 29.46 5.88
C ARG A 82 9.13 28.39 5.36
N SER A 83 9.07 27.21 5.97
CA SER A 83 9.77 25.98 5.58
C SER A 83 9.46 25.60 4.12
N PRO A 84 10.45 25.68 3.19
CA PRO A 84 10.20 25.54 1.75
C PRO A 84 9.66 24.16 1.33
N GLY A 85 9.90 23.10 2.11
CA GLY A 85 9.35 21.77 1.84
C GLY A 85 7.83 21.67 2.01
N GLN A 86 7.24 22.45 2.94
CA GLN A 86 5.79 22.41 3.19
C GLN A 86 5.01 23.23 2.17
N ILE A 87 5.56 24.35 1.69
CA ILE A 87 4.89 25.15 0.65
C ILE A 87 4.86 24.39 -0.67
N LEU A 88 5.97 23.74 -1.06
CA LEU A 88 6.00 22.98 -2.31
C LEU A 88 5.01 21.80 -2.26
N LEU A 89 4.91 21.13 -1.13
CA LEU A 89 3.94 20.06 -0.90
C LEU A 89 2.49 20.59 -0.96
N LEU A 90 2.20 21.71 -0.31
CA LEU A 90 0.86 22.31 -0.33
C LEU A 90 0.49 22.85 -1.72
N LEU A 91 1.43 23.42 -2.45
CA LEU A 91 1.22 23.88 -3.83
C LEU A 91 1.01 22.70 -4.78
N LEU A 92 1.73 21.59 -4.58
CA LEU A 92 1.52 20.36 -5.35
C LEU A 92 0.15 19.76 -5.06
N ILE A 93 -0.26 19.68 -3.79
CA ILE A 93 -1.59 19.22 -3.37
C ILE A 93 -2.68 20.14 -3.96
N PHE A 94 -2.48 21.45 -3.91
CA PHE A 94 -3.44 22.43 -4.42
C PHE A 94 -3.52 22.39 -5.96
N LEU A 95 -2.41 22.16 -6.66
CA LEU A 95 -2.36 21.99 -8.10
C LEU A 95 -3.11 20.71 -8.52
N ILE A 96 -2.88 19.59 -7.83
CA ILE A 96 -3.60 18.34 -8.07
C ILE A 96 -5.09 18.52 -7.84
N ALA A 97 -5.49 19.17 -6.73
CA ALA A 97 -6.89 19.47 -6.44
C ALA A 97 -7.52 20.41 -7.49
N PHE A 98 -6.78 21.42 -7.97
CA PHE A 98 -7.23 22.34 -9.00
C PHE A 98 -7.41 21.65 -10.36
N LEU A 99 -6.51 20.74 -10.74
CA LEU A 99 -6.62 19.96 -11.97
C LEU A 99 -7.84 19.01 -11.93
N ILE A 100 -8.14 18.41 -10.76
CA ILE A 100 -9.36 17.60 -10.54
C ILE A 100 -10.62 18.48 -10.60
N ALA A 101 -10.60 19.68 -10.02
CA ALA A 101 -11.70 20.64 -10.06
C ALA A 101 -12.01 21.13 -11.49
N ALA A 102 -10.95 21.45 -12.25
CA ALA A 102 -11.06 21.90 -13.63
C ALA A 102 -11.57 20.80 -14.57
N ALA A 103 -11.23 19.54 -14.30
CA ALA A 103 -11.74 18.39 -15.05
C ALA A 103 -13.21 18.04 -14.74
N THR A 104 -13.76 18.50 -13.61
CA THR A 104 -15.11 18.12 -13.13
C THR A 104 -16.14 19.27 -13.13
N GLY A 105 -15.69 20.52 -13.34
CA GLY A 105 -16.57 21.68 -13.52
C GLY A 105 -17.33 22.15 -12.26
N ARG A 106 -16.84 21.84 -11.05
CA ARG A 106 -17.51 22.19 -9.78
C ARG A 106 -16.71 23.23 -8.95
N PRO A 107 -17.17 24.49 -8.86
CA PRO A 107 -16.47 25.56 -8.13
C PRO A 107 -16.71 25.59 -6.61
N ASP A 108 -17.47 24.65 -6.05
CA ASP A 108 -17.88 24.68 -4.63
C ASP A 108 -16.79 24.21 -3.64
N ILE A 109 -15.58 23.96 -4.16
CA ILE A 109 -14.39 23.39 -3.49
C ILE A 109 -13.74 24.36 -2.46
N LEU A 110 -14.26 25.58 -2.29
CA LEU A 110 -13.69 26.59 -1.38
C LEU A 110 -14.64 27.07 -0.26
N GLY A 111 -15.74 26.37 -0.01
CA GLY A 111 -16.65 26.70 1.10
C GLY A 111 -16.17 26.18 2.46
N PHE A 112 -15.62 27.05 3.31
CA PHE A 112 -15.47 26.75 4.74
C PHE A 112 -16.85 26.64 5.40
N PRO A 113 -17.20 25.54 6.10
CA PRO A 113 -18.38 25.55 6.94
C PRO A 113 -18.15 26.51 8.12
N SER A 114 -19.05 27.48 8.28
CA SER A 114 -19.09 28.39 9.42
C SER A 114 -19.16 27.61 10.73
N SER A 115 -18.37 28.06 11.71
CA SER A 115 -18.29 27.54 13.07
C SER A 115 -19.67 27.26 13.66
N ARG A 116 -20.04 25.98 13.78
CA ARG A 116 -21.16 25.58 14.61
C ARG A 116 -20.64 25.51 16.04
N GLU A 117 -21.09 26.44 16.88
CA GLU A 117 -20.84 26.40 18.33
C GLU A 117 -21.36 25.06 18.89
N ILE A 118 -20.45 24.22 19.38
CA ILE A 118 -20.80 23.05 20.17
C ILE A 118 -21.07 23.55 21.59
N PRO A 119 -22.27 23.36 22.16
CA PRO A 119 -22.52 23.71 23.55
C PRO A 119 -21.64 22.85 24.46
N ALA A 120 -20.88 23.51 25.32
CA ALA A 120 -19.99 22.87 26.29
C ALA A 120 -20.78 21.95 27.23
N GLN A 121 -20.47 20.64 27.19
CA GLN A 121 -20.89 19.74 28.25
C GLN A 121 -19.95 19.95 29.46
N PRO A 122 -20.49 20.09 30.69
CA PRO A 122 -19.64 20.32 31.86
C PRO A 122 -18.79 19.09 32.16
N LEU A 123 -17.50 19.33 32.45
CA LEU A 123 -16.55 18.33 32.92
C LEU A 123 -17.09 17.63 34.17
N ALA A 124 -17.36 16.33 34.07
CA ALA A 124 -17.60 15.50 35.24
C ALA A 124 -16.27 15.32 35.99
N THR A 125 -16.19 15.84 37.21
CA THR A 125 -15.09 15.59 38.15
C THR A 125 -15.18 14.15 38.69
N PRO A 126 -14.06 13.41 38.79
CA PRO A 126 -14.08 12.13 39.48
C PRO A 126 -14.12 12.38 41.00
N VAL A 127 -15.21 11.96 41.63
CA VAL A 127 -15.33 11.89 43.09
C VAL A 127 -14.56 10.65 43.56
N LEU A 128 -13.46 10.87 44.29
CA LEU A 128 -12.83 9.85 45.11
C LEU A 128 -13.65 9.70 46.39
N SER A 129 -14.32 8.57 46.55
CA SER A 129 -14.81 8.09 47.85
C SER A 129 -14.48 6.62 47.94
N GLY A 130 -13.44 6.31 48.72
CA GLY A 130 -13.11 4.96 49.10
C GLY A 130 -14.06 4.50 50.20
N ASP A 131 -14.55 3.28 50.06
CA ASP A 131 -14.52 2.29 51.12
C ASP A 131 -14.56 0.91 50.48
N GLY A 132 -13.61 0.07 50.87
CA GLY A 132 -13.31 -1.17 50.19
C GLY A 132 -14.42 -2.21 50.32
N GLN A 133 -14.60 -2.99 49.26
CA GLN A 133 -14.46 -4.45 49.32
C GLN A 133 -13.87 -4.93 48.00
N GLY A 134 -12.87 -5.80 48.12
CA GLY A 134 -12.12 -6.34 46.99
C GLY A 134 -13.04 -7.04 46.01
N GLN A 135 -13.19 -6.47 44.84
CA GLN A 135 -13.58 -7.21 43.66
C GLN A 135 -12.31 -7.41 42.84
N VAL A 136 -11.79 -8.63 42.91
CA VAL A 136 -10.77 -9.14 42.00
C VAL A 136 -11.25 -8.78 40.60
N VAL A 137 -10.56 -7.85 39.94
CA VAL A 137 -10.86 -7.50 38.55
C VAL A 137 -10.72 -8.80 37.77
N GLY A 138 -11.86 -9.35 37.36
CA GLY A 138 -11.90 -10.54 36.53
C GLY A 138 -10.99 -10.30 35.34
N GLN A 139 -10.06 -11.22 35.11
CA GLN A 139 -9.35 -11.31 33.85
C GLN A 139 -10.41 -11.31 32.76
N ALA A 140 -10.57 -10.17 32.07
CA ALA A 140 -11.32 -10.13 30.84
C ALA A 140 -10.66 -11.18 29.95
N GLY A 141 -11.43 -12.20 29.54
CA GLY A 141 -10.95 -13.17 28.57
C GLY A 141 -10.40 -12.45 27.34
N PRO A 142 -9.61 -13.15 26.49
CA PRO A 142 -9.02 -12.53 25.30
C PRO A 142 -10.13 -11.81 24.51
N ARG A 143 -10.03 -10.48 24.41
CA ARG A 143 -10.96 -9.69 23.60
C ARG A 143 -10.79 -10.14 22.16
N ILE A 144 -11.87 -10.65 21.57
CA ILE A 144 -11.93 -10.99 20.16
C ILE A 144 -12.39 -9.72 19.45
N TYR A 145 -11.54 -9.17 18.61
CA TYR A 145 -11.90 -8.05 17.74
C TYR A 145 -12.47 -8.61 16.43
N GLU A 146 -13.46 -7.92 15.90
CA GLU A 146 -14.02 -8.20 14.58
C GLU A 146 -13.68 -7.07 13.62
N VAL A 147 -13.60 -7.38 12.33
CA VAL A 147 -13.43 -6.35 11.30
C VAL A 147 -14.68 -5.49 11.27
N ALA A 148 -14.53 -4.19 11.55
CA ALA A 148 -15.67 -3.30 11.62
C ALA A 148 -16.38 -3.22 10.25
N PRO A 149 -17.73 -3.13 10.21
CA PRO A 149 -18.48 -3.14 8.95
C PRO A 149 -18.03 -2.09 7.93
N VAL A 150 -17.57 -0.92 8.40
CA VAL A 150 -17.05 0.15 7.55
C VAL A 150 -15.78 -0.25 6.79
N PHE A 151 -14.90 -1.07 7.39
CA PHE A 151 -13.64 -1.53 6.78
C PHE A 151 -13.75 -2.90 6.10
N ARG A 152 -14.82 -3.65 6.35
CA ARG A 152 -15.00 -5.02 5.84
C ARG A 152 -14.83 -5.13 4.31
N PRO A 153 -15.45 -4.26 3.49
CA PRO A 153 -15.33 -4.37 2.03
C PRO A 153 -13.88 -4.25 1.55
N TYR A 154 -13.14 -3.27 2.09
CA TYR A 154 -11.74 -3.06 1.73
C TYR A 154 -10.84 -4.19 2.23
N TYR A 155 -11.07 -4.65 3.47
CA TYR A 155 -10.35 -5.78 4.04
C TYR A 155 -10.49 -7.03 3.16
N ASP A 156 -11.72 -7.36 2.75
CA ASP A 156 -11.99 -8.56 1.94
C ASP A 156 -11.48 -8.44 0.50
N GLN A 157 -11.56 -7.24 -0.09
CA GLN A 157 -11.07 -6.96 -1.43
C GLN A 157 -9.57 -7.28 -1.58
N PHE A 158 -8.78 -7.03 -0.55
CA PHE A 158 -7.32 -7.23 -0.57
C PHE A 158 -6.89 -8.42 0.28
N ASN A 159 -7.57 -9.56 0.14
CA ASN A 159 -7.21 -10.85 0.75
C ASN A 159 -7.18 -10.86 2.31
N GLY A 160 -7.79 -9.87 2.95
CA GLY A 160 -8.08 -9.83 4.39
C GLY A 160 -6.90 -10.18 5.28
N ALA A 161 -7.03 -11.28 6.03
CA ALA A 161 -6.06 -11.67 7.04
C ALA A 161 -4.68 -12.02 6.46
N GLN A 162 -4.59 -12.37 5.17
CA GLN A 162 -3.29 -12.59 4.53
C GLN A 162 -2.49 -11.29 4.45
N ILE A 163 -3.13 -10.18 4.10
CA ILE A 163 -2.46 -8.88 3.93
C ILE A 163 -2.40 -8.10 5.25
N PHE A 164 -3.54 -7.92 5.91
CA PHE A 164 -3.64 -7.03 7.06
C PHE A 164 -3.46 -7.75 8.40
N GLY A 165 -3.64 -9.07 8.43
CA GLY A 165 -3.71 -9.84 9.66
C GLY A 165 -5.05 -9.71 10.37
N ARG A 166 -5.16 -10.23 11.59
CA ARG A 166 -6.38 -10.15 12.39
C ARG A 166 -6.56 -8.73 12.95
N PRO A 167 -7.82 -8.28 13.16
CA PRO A 167 -8.06 -7.03 13.89
C PRO A 167 -7.55 -7.14 15.33
N ILE A 168 -6.97 -6.06 15.84
CA ILE A 168 -6.43 -5.97 17.21
C ILE A 168 -7.03 -4.80 18.01
N SER A 169 -7.97 -4.08 17.42
CA SER A 169 -8.70 -2.99 18.07
C SER A 169 -10.15 -2.91 17.59
N ASP A 170 -10.99 -2.24 18.38
CA ASP A 170 -12.22 -1.62 17.87
C ASP A 170 -11.88 -0.44 16.93
N VAL A 171 -12.90 0.20 16.33
CA VAL A 171 -12.69 1.46 15.58
C VAL A 171 -12.27 2.56 16.56
N VAL A 172 -11.19 3.24 16.23
CA VAL A 172 -10.60 4.35 16.98
C VAL A 172 -10.39 5.55 16.07
N ILE A 173 -10.25 6.74 16.64
CA ILE A 173 -9.91 7.95 15.88
C ILE A 173 -8.41 8.19 15.99
N VAL A 174 -7.69 8.10 14.87
CA VAL A 174 -6.25 8.42 14.80
C VAL A 174 -6.07 9.59 13.85
N LYS A 175 -5.42 10.68 14.32
CA LYS A 175 -5.17 11.90 13.53
C LYS A 175 -6.44 12.45 12.84
N GLY A 176 -7.60 12.32 13.49
CA GLY A 176 -8.89 12.78 12.99
C GLY A 176 -9.60 11.84 12.01
N ARG A 177 -9.10 10.62 11.81
CA ARG A 177 -9.70 9.62 10.91
C ARG A 177 -10.22 8.42 11.69
N GLU A 178 -11.41 7.94 11.33
CA GLU A 178 -11.85 6.61 11.73
C GLU A 178 -10.83 5.58 11.24
N SER A 179 -10.34 4.76 12.16
CA SER A 179 -9.25 3.83 11.93
C SER A 179 -9.50 2.53 12.68
N GLN A 180 -9.08 1.41 12.11
CA GLN A 180 -9.01 0.15 12.84
C GLN A 180 -7.60 -0.45 12.71
N TRP A 181 -7.06 -0.93 13.82
CA TRP A 181 -5.77 -1.58 13.87
C TRP A 181 -5.90 -3.08 13.61
N PHE A 182 -4.95 -3.59 12.84
CA PHE A 182 -4.76 -4.99 12.52
C PHE A 182 -3.32 -5.39 12.84
N GLU A 183 -3.00 -6.67 12.87
CA GLU A 183 -1.67 -7.15 13.22
C GLU A 183 -0.56 -6.53 12.34
N ARG A 184 -0.82 -6.30 11.05
CA ARG A 184 0.18 -5.80 10.08
C ARG A 184 -0.04 -4.36 9.62
N ALA A 185 -1.23 -3.80 9.84
CA ALA A 185 -1.62 -2.51 9.27
C ALA A 185 -2.59 -1.73 10.17
N ARG A 186 -2.80 -0.46 9.85
CA ARG A 186 -3.95 0.33 10.30
C ARG A 186 -4.74 0.74 9.07
N LEU A 187 -6.02 0.41 8.98
CA LEU A 187 -6.90 0.91 7.91
C LEU A 187 -7.52 2.23 8.35
N GLU A 188 -7.59 3.20 7.45
CA GLU A 188 -8.15 4.54 7.67
C GLU A 188 -9.28 4.81 6.69
N HIS A 189 -10.36 5.44 7.18
CA HIS A 189 -11.46 5.93 6.35
C HIS A 189 -11.21 7.39 5.95
N TRP A 190 -11.38 7.66 4.65
CA TRP A 190 -11.19 8.94 3.99
C TRP A 190 -12.53 9.37 3.36
N PRO A 191 -13.48 9.86 4.16
CA PRO A 191 -14.81 10.23 3.68
C PRO A 191 -14.79 11.32 2.60
N GLU A 192 -13.74 12.15 2.57
CA GLU A 192 -13.50 13.13 1.50
C GLU A 192 -13.30 12.47 0.11
N ASN A 193 -12.90 11.20 0.07
CA ASN A 193 -12.65 10.42 -1.14
C ASN A 193 -13.81 9.46 -1.46
N ARG A 194 -15.00 9.69 -0.88
CA ARG A 194 -16.12 8.75 -0.98
C ARG A 194 -16.46 8.37 -2.42
N GLY A 195 -16.64 7.07 -2.65
CA GLY A 195 -16.94 6.51 -3.98
C GLY A 195 -15.74 6.40 -4.92
N THR A 196 -14.52 6.65 -4.42
CA THR A 196 -13.27 6.38 -5.15
C THR A 196 -12.54 5.19 -4.52
N LEU A 197 -11.51 4.70 -5.22
CA LEU A 197 -10.61 3.67 -4.68
C LEU A 197 -9.82 4.13 -3.44
N TYR A 198 -9.81 5.44 -3.15
CA TYR A 198 -9.05 6.04 -2.05
C TYR A 198 -9.90 6.37 -0.81
N GLU A 199 -11.18 5.95 -0.78
CA GLU A 199 -12.03 6.08 0.40
C GLU A 199 -11.48 5.27 1.59
N PHE A 200 -10.83 4.15 1.33
CA PHE A 200 -10.20 3.32 2.36
C PHE A 200 -8.75 3.04 1.96
N GLN A 201 -7.83 3.25 2.90
CA GLN A 201 -6.41 3.08 2.65
C GLN A 201 -5.68 2.58 3.90
N PRO A 202 -4.58 1.84 3.75
CA PRO A 202 -3.67 1.58 4.86
C PRO A 202 -2.92 2.86 5.22
N ALA A 203 -2.77 3.10 6.51
CA ALA A 203 -1.96 4.17 7.05
C ALA A 203 -0.48 3.98 6.73
N LEU A 204 0.30 5.06 6.87
CA LEU A 204 1.75 5.07 6.66
C LEU A 204 2.52 4.42 7.83
N VAL A 205 2.14 3.21 8.24
CA VAL A 205 2.71 2.54 9.42
C VAL A 205 4.20 2.24 9.29
N GLY A 206 4.73 2.09 8.06
CA GLY A 206 6.17 1.97 7.85
C GLY A 206 6.89 3.27 8.15
N VAL A 207 6.38 4.41 7.67
CA VAL A 207 6.91 5.74 7.99
C VAL A 207 6.83 6.03 9.48
N GLU A 208 5.70 5.70 10.12
CA GLU A 208 5.51 5.89 11.57
C GLU A 208 6.49 5.04 12.38
N PHE A 209 6.68 3.77 12.02
CA PHE A 209 7.56 2.85 12.75
C PHE A 209 9.05 3.20 12.61
N THR A 210 9.48 3.69 11.44
CA THR A 210 10.88 4.09 11.20
C THR A 210 11.13 5.58 11.41
N GLN A 211 10.25 6.27 12.15
CA GLN A 211 10.37 7.72 12.33
C GLN A 211 11.72 8.10 12.95
N GLY A 212 12.46 8.99 12.29
CA GLY A 212 13.77 9.47 12.74
C GLY A 212 14.95 8.58 12.35
N ILE A 213 14.71 7.47 11.65
CA ILE A 213 15.77 6.61 11.11
C ILE A 213 16.11 7.07 9.69
N PRO A 214 17.34 7.52 9.42
CA PRO A 214 17.76 7.85 8.07
C PRO A 214 18.13 6.58 7.30
N PHE A 215 17.54 6.40 6.13
CA PHE A 215 17.99 5.40 5.16
C PHE A 215 18.86 6.07 4.08
N PRO A 216 19.99 5.46 3.69
CA PRO A 216 20.84 6.03 2.66
C PRO A 216 20.09 6.03 1.32
N ASN A 217 20.09 7.17 0.63
CA ASN A 217 19.55 7.26 -0.72
C ASN A 217 20.28 6.29 -1.65
N GLN A 218 19.53 5.65 -2.53
CA GLN A 218 20.13 4.84 -3.57
C GLN A 218 20.58 5.70 -4.75
N ALA A 219 21.64 5.27 -5.43
CA ALA A 219 21.92 5.78 -6.77
C ALA A 219 20.75 5.39 -7.69
N PHE A 220 20.29 6.34 -8.51
CA PHE A 220 19.25 6.07 -9.51
C PHE A 220 19.64 4.86 -10.38
N PHE A 221 18.67 3.99 -10.61
CA PHE A 221 18.75 2.95 -11.62
C PHE A 221 17.50 2.93 -12.50
N VAL A 222 17.66 2.42 -13.71
CA VAL A 222 16.55 2.31 -14.67
C VAL A 222 15.61 1.21 -14.18
N SER A 223 14.35 1.57 -13.89
CA SER A 223 13.31 0.60 -13.59
C SER A 223 13.11 -0.36 -14.76
N ASN A 224 12.87 -1.64 -14.47
CA ASN A 224 12.56 -2.66 -15.47
C ASN A 224 11.47 -3.61 -14.92
N PRO A 225 10.97 -4.58 -15.70
CA PRO A 225 9.90 -5.47 -15.24
C PRO A 225 10.21 -6.31 -13.98
N GLN A 226 11.44 -6.32 -13.49
CA GLN A 226 11.87 -7.07 -12.29
C GLN A 226 12.28 -6.16 -11.12
N LEU A 227 12.26 -4.83 -11.30
CA LEU A 227 12.68 -3.87 -10.28
C LEU A 227 12.10 -2.47 -10.53
N VAL A 228 11.67 -1.82 -9.45
CA VAL A 228 11.10 -0.46 -9.49
C VAL A 228 11.97 0.49 -8.67
N TYR A 229 12.11 1.73 -9.16
CA TYR A 229 12.75 2.83 -8.43
C TYR A 229 11.75 3.97 -8.26
N SER A 230 11.59 4.46 -7.04
CA SER A 230 10.80 5.66 -6.78
C SER A 230 11.70 6.91 -6.78
N PRO A 231 11.53 7.85 -7.74
CA PRO A 231 12.27 9.11 -7.71
C PRO A 231 11.80 10.07 -6.60
N ILE A 232 10.67 9.75 -5.95
CA ILE A 232 10.12 10.54 -4.84
C ILE A 232 10.84 10.16 -3.54
N THR A 233 10.97 8.86 -3.26
CA THR A 233 11.61 8.37 -2.04
C THR A 233 13.12 8.14 -2.22
N ASN A 234 13.61 8.04 -3.46
CA ASN A 234 14.98 7.65 -3.83
C ASN A 234 15.37 6.24 -3.36
N HIS A 235 14.39 5.34 -3.34
CA HIS A 235 14.56 3.94 -2.97
C HIS A 235 14.04 3.01 -4.06
N GLY A 236 14.67 1.84 -4.13
CA GLY A 236 14.33 0.76 -5.03
C GLY A 236 13.66 -0.41 -4.34
N VAL A 237 12.97 -1.25 -5.11
CA VAL A 237 12.63 -2.62 -4.70
C VAL A 237 12.91 -3.55 -5.88
N SER A 238 13.53 -4.70 -5.61
CA SER A 238 13.89 -5.69 -6.63
C SER A 238 13.66 -7.12 -6.16
N GLU A 239 13.94 -8.10 -7.03
CA GLU A 239 13.97 -9.53 -6.72
C GLU A 239 12.71 -10.01 -5.95
N ARG A 240 12.91 -10.75 -4.86
CA ARG A 240 11.86 -11.43 -4.08
C ARG A 240 10.86 -10.46 -3.49
N PHE A 241 11.32 -9.31 -3.00
CA PHE A 241 10.44 -8.29 -2.44
C PHE A 241 9.63 -7.60 -3.52
N TYR A 242 10.21 -7.36 -4.70
CA TYR A 242 9.44 -6.78 -5.81
C TYR A 242 8.34 -7.73 -6.29
N GLN A 243 8.64 -9.02 -6.43
CA GLN A 243 7.65 -10.02 -6.83
C GLN A 243 6.50 -10.10 -5.83
N PHE A 244 6.80 -10.17 -4.54
CA PHE A 244 5.79 -10.18 -3.50
C PHE A 244 4.98 -8.88 -3.47
N TRP A 245 5.65 -7.72 -3.49
CA TRP A 245 5.02 -6.39 -3.49
C TRP A 245 4.03 -6.26 -4.64
N ARG A 246 4.46 -6.59 -5.87
CA ARG A 246 3.63 -6.50 -7.08
C ARG A 246 2.39 -7.40 -6.98
N GLN A 247 2.56 -8.65 -6.54
CA GLN A 247 1.46 -9.63 -6.47
C GLN A 247 0.44 -9.34 -5.37
N ASN A 248 0.82 -8.58 -4.34
CA ASN A 248 0.00 -8.34 -3.14
C ASN A 248 -0.52 -6.90 -3.04
N GLY A 249 -0.79 -6.26 -4.19
CA GLY A 249 -1.44 -4.94 -4.27
C GLY A 249 -0.49 -3.76 -4.43
N GLY A 250 0.82 -3.98 -4.41
CA GLY A 250 1.84 -2.99 -4.76
C GLY A 250 1.66 -1.65 -4.04
N LEU A 251 1.51 -0.59 -4.82
CA LEU A 251 1.42 0.78 -4.31
C LEU A 251 0.20 1.00 -3.40
N ASP A 252 -0.94 0.35 -3.67
CA ASP A 252 -2.18 0.56 -2.93
C ASP A 252 -2.09 -0.01 -1.50
N ILE A 253 -1.33 -1.09 -1.32
CA ILE A 253 -1.17 -1.78 -0.04
C ILE A 253 0.08 -1.34 0.71
N PHE A 254 1.22 -1.28 0.03
CA PHE A 254 2.51 -1.04 0.67
C PHE A 254 3.02 0.39 0.48
N GLY A 255 2.57 1.08 -0.56
CA GLY A 255 3.19 2.34 -0.99
C GLY A 255 4.58 2.14 -1.60
N TRP A 256 5.33 3.23 -1.70
CA TRP A 256 6.70 3.21 -2.22
C TRP A 256 7.69 2.61 -1.20
N PRO A 257 8.81 2.02 -1.65
CA PRO A 257 9.91 1.67 -0.75
C PRO A 257 10.47 2.95 -0.10
N ILE A 258 10.84 2.86 1.17
CA ILE A 258 11.44 3.96 1.95
C ILE A 258 12.79 3.57 2.55
N SER A 259 13.22 2.32 2.34
CA SER A 259 14.55 1.83 2.69
C SER A 259 15.05 0.89 1.60
N GLU A 260 16.34 0.54 1.66
CA GLU A 260 16.84 -0.65 0.98
C GLU A 260 16.62 -1.91 1.83
N GLU A 261 17.04 -3.05 1.30
CA GLU A 261 17.16 -4.28 2.09
C GLU A 261 18.22 -4.14 3.19
N LEU A 262 17.85 -4.48 4.42
CA LEU A 262 18.71 -4.40 5.60
C LEU A 262 18.49 -5.61 6.51
N GLN A 263 19.41 -5.82 7.46
CA GLN A 263 19.25 -6.87 8.48
C GLN A 263 18.65 -6.27 9.74
N GLU A 264 17.59 -6.90 10.25
CA GLU A 264 16.90 -6.49 11.47
C GLU A 264 16.66 -7.70 12.38
N TYR A 265 16.87 -7.52 13.68
CA TYR A 265 16.47 -8.52 14.67
C TYR A 265 14.98 -8.36 14.98
N LEU A 266 14.19 -9.39 14.66
CA LEU A 266 12.74 -9.38 14.89
C LEU A 266 12.43 -10.05 16.23
N SER A 267 11.85 -9.30 17.18
CA SER A 267 11.44 -9.84 18.48
C SER A 267 10.35 -10.92 18.37
N THR A 268 9.58 -10.90 17.28
CA THR A 268 8.50 -11.85 16.99
C THR A 268 9.01 -13.25 16.66
N THR A 269 10.17 -13.37 16.00
CA THR A 269 10.81 -14.65 15.67
C THR A 269 12.01 -14.97 16.57
N GLY A 270 12.58 -13.95 17.23
CA GLY A 270 13.82 -14.08 17.99
C GLY A 270 15.06 -14.24 17.09
N GLN A 271 14.94 -13.87 15.81
CA GLN A 271 15.97 -14.10 14.79
C GLN A 271 16.21 -12.84 13.96
N VAL A 272 17.34 -12.85 13.24
CA VAL A 272 17.69 -11.81 12.28
C VAL A 272 17.07 -12.17 10.93
N HIS A 273 16.38 -11.20 10.33
CA HIS A 273 15.81 -11.33 8.99
C HIS A 273 16.31 -10.23 8.07
N THR A 274 16.36 -10.53 6.77
CA THR A 274 16.42 -9.47 5.75
C THR A 274 15.05 -8.83 5.66
N VAL A 275 14.99 -7.50 5.78
CA VAL A 275 13.75 -6.74 5.70
C VAL A 275 13.89 -5.55 4.78
N GLN A 276 12.76 -5.06 4.29
CA GLN A 276 12.68 -3.78 3.59
C GLN A 276 11.43 -3.02 4.02
N TYR A 277 11.58 -1.72 4.27
CA TYR A 277 10.49 -0.84 4.66
C TYR A 277 9.88 -0.16 3.44
N PHE A 278 8.55 -0.06 3.49
CA PHE A 278 7.70 0.68 2.56
C PHE A 278 6.90 1.71 3.34
N GLU A 279 6.26 2.65 2.66
CA GLU A 279 5.48 3.70 3.32
C GLU A 279 4.43 3.12 4.30
N ARG A 280 3.75 2.04 3.90
CA ARG A 280 2.61 1.45 4.61
C ARG A 280 2.89 0.06 5.20
N GLY A 281 4.15 -0.38 5.24
CA GLY A 281 4.47 -1.71 5.75
C GLY A 281 5.95 -2.07 5.76
N ARG A 282 6.25 -3.30 6.18
CA ARG A 282 7.58 -3.93 6.11
C ARG A 282 7.43 -5.30 5.48
N LEU A 283 8.31 -5.65 4.54
CA LEU A 283 8.44 -7.02 4.05
C LEU A 283 9.63 -7.70 4.72
N GLU A 284 9.45 -8.97 5.05
CA GLU A 284 10.38 -9.79 5.82
C GLU A 284 10.68 -11.07 5.03
N PHE A 285 11.96 -11.40 4.87
CA PHE A 285 12.38 -12.64 4.25
C PHE A 285 12.64 -13.71 5.31
N HIS A 286 11.97 -14.84 5.15
CA HIS A 286 11.99 -16.00 6.04
C HIS A 286 12.63 -17.19 5.32
N PRO A 287 13.97 -17.33 5.34
CA PRO A 287 14.66 -18.43 4.65
C PRO A 287 14.26 -19.82 5.15
N GLU A 288 13.78 -19.92 6.39
CA GLU A 288 13.21 -21.15 6.96
C GLU A 288 11.95 -21.63 6.23
N ASN A 289 11.28 -20.73 5.49
CA ASN A 289 10.06 -21.00 4.74
C ASN A 289 10.31 -21.08 3.21
N ALA A 290 11.57 -21.28 2.79
CA ALA A 290 11.95 -21.28 1.38
C ALA A 290 11.07 -22.18 0.50
N GLY A 291 10.60 -21.65 -0.64
CA GLY A 291 9.73 -22.36 -1.57
C GLY A 291 8.25 -22.41 -1.17
N THR A 292 7.86 -21.69 -0.11
CA THR A 292 6.46 -21.56 0.31
C THR A 292 5.93 -20.15 0.10
N THR A 293 4.62 -19.97 0.19
CA THR A 293 3.98 -18.64 0.17
C THR A 293 4.32 -17.78 1.39
N SER A 294 4.98 -18.36 2.41
CA SER A 294 5.43 -17.67 3.62
C SER A 294 6.94 -17.40 3.63
N GLU A 295 7.63 -17.59 2.50
CA GLU A 295 9.03 -17.18 2.32
C GLU A 295 9.19 -15.66 2.44
N ILE A 296 8.20 -14.91 1.97
CA ILE A 296 8.08 -13.46 2.20
C ILE A 296 6.83 -13.21 3.03
N MET A 297 7.00 -12.47 4.13
CA MET A 297 5.92 -12.13 5.04
C MET A 297 5.81 -10.63 5.21
N ILE A 298 4.61 -10.16 5.54
CA ILE A 298 4.35 -8.79 5.92
C ILE A 298 4.54 -8.66 7.42
N GLY A 299 5.39 -7.71 7.82
CA GLY A 299 5.73 -7.46 9.20
C GLY A 299 4.58 -6.95 10.04
N LEU A 300 4.63 -7.26 11.34
CA LEU A 300 3.56 -6.96 12.30
C LEU A 300 3.58 -5.49 12.77
N LEU A 301 3.70 -4.53 11.85
CA LEU A 301 3.86 -3.11 12.20
C LEU A 301 2.61 -2.51 12.85
N GLY A 302 1.42 -3.01 12.50
CA GLY A 302 0.18 -2.57 13.15
C GLY A 302 0.17 -2.95 14.64
N ARG A 303 0.58 -4.18 14.96
CA ARG A 303 0.77 -4.64 16.33
C ARG A 303 1.87 -3.85 17.04
N ALA A 304 3.01 -3.66 16.38
CA ALA A 304 4.16 -2.96 16.93
C ALA A 304 3.80 -1.53 17.37
N LEU A 305 3.05 -0.80 16.55
CA LEU A 305 2.63 0.58 16.84
C LEU A 305 1.44 0.66 17.81
N TYR A 306 0.49 -0.27 17.74
CA TYR A 306 -0.70 -0.22 18.60
C TYR A 306 -0.45 -0.71 20.02
N LEU A 307 0.35 -1.79 20.17
CA LEU A 307 0.69 -2.38 21.46
C LEU A 307 2.02 -1.85 22.01
N GLU A 308 2.77 -1.09 21.21
CA GLU A 308 4.11 -0.59 21.56
C GLU A 308 5.08 -1.72 21.98
N ASP A 309 4.91 -2.92 21.41
CA ASP A 309 5.63 -4.12 21.84
C ASP A 309 6.95 -4.37 21.10
N SER A 310 7.28 -3.52 20.12
CA SER A 310 8.53 -3.57 19.38
C SER A 310 8.95 -2.19 18.84
N GLN A 311 10.25 -2.04 18.59
CA GLN A 311 10.87 -0.89 17.96
C GLN A 311 11.86 -1.38 16.91
N PRO A 312 12.24 -0.56 15.92
CA PRO A 312 13.24 -0.95 14.92
C PRO A 312 14.55 -1.40 15.59
N ASN A 313 15.03 -2.60 15.24
CA ASN A 313 16.29 -3.15 15.77
C ASN A 313 17.25 -3.53 14.63
N ILE A 314 17.67 -2.49 13.89
CA ILE A 314 18.51 -2.62 12.70
C ILE A 314 19.94 -2.94 13.11
N ILE A 315 20.46 -4.07 12.64
CA ILE A 315 21.79 -4.57 13.02
C ILE A 315 22.86 -4.37 11.95
N SER A 316 22.46 -4.09 10.70
CA SER A 316 23.40 -3.81 9.60
C SER A 316 23.01 -2.55 8.85
N ALA A 317 24.00 -1.91 8.23
CA ALA A 317 23.74 -0.88 7.24
C ALA A 317 22.89 -1.47 6.09
N ALA A 318 21.99 -0.64 5.57
CA ALA A 318 21.21 -0.92 4.38
C ALA A 318 22.14 -1.26 3.20
N LYS A 319 21.90 -2.39 2.53
CA LYS A 319 22.60 -2.75 1.30
C LYS A 319 21.85 -2.15 0.14
N PRO A 320 22.50 -1.39 -0.77
CA PRO A 320 21.82 -0.92 -1.98
C PRO A 320 21.16 -2.08 -2.71
N THR A 321 19.92 -1.89 -3.12
CA THR A 321 19.17 -2.87 -3.92
C THR A 321 20.03 -3.25 -5.14
N PRO A 322 20.40 -4.54 -5.31
CA PRO A 322 21.22 -4.96 -6.43
C PRO A 322 20.56 -4.58 -7.76
N VAL A 323 21.29 -3.85 -8.60
CA VAL A 323 20.83 -3.51 -9.95
C VAL A 323 21.61 -4.41 -10.90
N PRO A 324 20.95 -5.19 -11.76
CA PRO A 324 21.62 -5.83 -12.88
C PRO A 324 22.29 -4.73 -13.72
N VAL A 325 23.62 -4.71 -13.73
CA VAL A 325 24.38 -3.87 -14.67
C VAL A 325 24.08 -4.39 -16.09
N PRO A 326 23.77 -3.51 -17.06
CA PRO A 326 23.49 -3.94 -18.43
C PRO A 326 24.63 -4.73 -19.07
#